data_AF-A0A931CJV8-F1
#
_entry.id   AF-A0A931CJV8-F1
#
_cell.length_a   1.000
_cell.length_b   1.000
_cell.length_c   1.000
_cell.angle_alpha   90.00
_cell.angle_beta   90.00
_cell.angle_gamma   90.00
#
_symmetry.space_group_name_H-M   'P 1'
#
loop_
_entity.id
_entity.type
_entity.pdbx_description
1 polymer ?
#
loop_
_entity_poly.entity_id
_entity_poly.type
_entity_poly.pdbx_seq_one_letter_code
_entity_poly.pdbx_strand_id
1 'polypeptide(L)' 'MADVPTVAPDDSLVCYLDALRVLGSHAVTVQAALLDAHVAADHAARTAALRSLHCQLREMAGIINAALGAHFTAGSPQ' A
#
# COMPACT_ATOMS: atom_id res chain seq x y z
N MET A 1 6.94 -43.27 -7.99
CA MET A 1 7.48 -41.90 -7.99
C MET A 1 6.29 -40.98 -8.20
N ALA A 2 5.83 -40.30 -7.13
CA ALA A 2 4.73 -39.36 -7.24
C ALA A 2 5.31 -38.04 -7.75
N ASP A 3 4.79 -37.60 -8.89
CA ASP A 3 5.06 -36.31 -9.50
C ASP A 3 4.67 -35.21 -8.49
N VAL A 4 5.66 -34.47 -7.98
CA VAL A 4 5.42 -33.34 -7.09
C VAL A 4 4.93 -32.19 -7.97
N PRO A 5 3.67 -31.76 -7.87
CA PRO A 5 3.20 -30.61 -8.64
C PRO A 5 4.07 -29.42 -8.23
N THR A 6 4.89 -28.94 -9.15
CA THR A 6 5.55 -27.64 -9.04
C THR A 6 4.42 -26.61 -9.10
N VAL A 7 3.94 -26.22 -7.92
CA VAL A 7 2.99 -25.13 -7.78
C VAL A 7 3.72 -23.88 -8.28
N ALA A 8 3.42 -23.45 -9.50
CA ALA A 8 3.83 -22.13 -9.96
C ALA A 8 3.36 -21.13 -8.89
N PRO A 9 4.21 -20.21 -8.44
CA PRO A 9 3.81 -19.24 -7.44
C PRO A 9 2.54 -18.57 -7.95
N ASP A 10 1.43 -18.73 -7.21
CA ASP A 10 0.17 -18.08 -7.53
C ASP A 10 0.47 -16.59 -7.75
N ASP A 11 0.29 -16.09 -8.97
CA ASP A 11 0.59 -14.70 -9.34
C ASP A 11 -0.13 -13.71 -8.40
N SER A 12 -1.24 -14.16 -7.79
CA SER A 12 -1.94 -13.45 -6.73
C SER A 12 -1.06 -13.24 -5.49
N LEU A 13 -0.38 -14.26 -4.97
CA LEU A 13 0.51 -14.16 -3.80
C LEU A 13 1.68 -13.22 -4.07
N VAL A 14 2.25 -13.26 -5.28
CA VAL A 14 3.32 -12.33 -5.69
C VAL A 14 2.78 -10.89 -5.70
N CYS A 15 1.61 -10.67 -6.30
CA CYS A 15 0.94 -9.35 -6.27
C CYS A 15 0.61 -8.88 -4.85
N TYR A 16 0.29 -9.79 -3.92
CA TYR A 16 0.04 -9.46 -2.52
C TYR A 16 1.31 -8.95 -1.83
N LEU A 17 2.42 -9.67 -2.00
CA LEU A 17 3.70 -9.32 -1.39
C LEU A 17 4.23 -7.99 -1.96
N ASP A 18 4.05 -7.75 -3.25
CA ASP A 18 4.40 -6.46 -3.88
C ASP A 18 3.53 -5.33 -3.33
N ALA A 19 2.22 -5.54 -3.16
CA ALA A 19 1.36 -4.56 -2.52
C ALA A 19 1.80 -4.26 -1.08
N LEU A 20 2.11 -5.28 -0.28
CA LEU A 20 2.64 -5.09 1.09
C LEU A 20 3.96 -4.33 1.08
N ARG A 21 4.85 -4.59 0.11
CA ARG A 21 6.12 -3.87 -0.02
C ARG A 21 5.91 -2.40 -0.36
N VAL A 22 5.03 -2.11 -1.30
CA VAL A 22 4.65 -0.74 -1.66
C VAL A 22 4.01 -0.02 -0.47
N LEU A 23 3.19 -0.72 0.33
CA LEU A 23 2.60 -0.20 1.55
C LEU A 23 3.62 0.11 2.62
N GLY A 24 4.63 -0.75 2.80
CA GLY A 24 5.76 -0.48 3.68
C GLY A 24 6.49 0.81 3.31
N SER A 25 6.73 1.03 2.02
CA SER A 25 7.34 2.28 1.54
C SER A 25 6.45 3.50 1.79
N HIS A 26 5.14 3.38 1.55
CA HIS A 26 4.19 4.47 1.79
C HIS A 26 4.07 4.82 3.27
N ALA A 27 4.10 3.82 4.15
CA ALA A 27 4.04 4.04 5.60
C ALA A 27 5.21 4.90 6.10
N VAL A 28 6.42 4.69 5.57
CA VAL A 28 7.59 5.52 5.89
C VAL A 28 7.37 6.96 5.44
N THR A 29 6.87 7.17 4.22
CA THR A 29 6.60 8.52 3.69
C THR A 29 5.51 9.24 4.47
N VAL A 30 4.43 8.54 4.81
CA VAL A 30 3.32 9.03 5.64
C VAL A 30 3.84 9.44 7.02
N GLN A 31 4.70 8.62 7.63
CA GLN A 31 5.29 8.92 8.93
C GLN A 31 6.21 10.15 8.88
N ALA A 32 7.01 10.30 7.83
CA ALA A 32 7.83 11.49 7.61
C ALA A 32 6.97 12.75 7.43
N ALA A 33 5.94 12.69 6.58
CA ALA A 33 5.03 13.82 6.36
C ALA A 33 4.27 14.22 7.63
N LEU A 34 3.93 13.26 8.48
CA LEU A 34 3.27 13.49 9.76
C LEU A 34 4.22 14.17 10.76
N LEU A 35 5.49 13.74 10.80
CA LEU A 35 6.53 14.41 11.59
C LEU A 35 6.74 15.85 11.13
N ASP A 36 6.86 16.06 9.82
CA ASP A 36 7.02 17.40 9.22
C ASP A 36 5.85 18.33 9.57
N ALA A 37 4.62 17.83 9.50
CA ALA A 37 3.43 18.59 9.90
C ALA A 37 3.44 18.93 11.41
N HIS A 38 3.97 18.04 12.24
CA HIS A 38 4.05 18.22 13.68
C HIS A 38 5.08 19.29 14.06
N VAL A 39 6.27 19.22 13.45
CA VAL A 39 7.38 20.15 13.74
C VAL A 39 7.30 21.47 12.98
N ALA A 40 6.38 21.60 12.02
CA ALA A 40 6.18 22.82 11.24
C ALA A 40 5.99 24.06 12.14
N ALA A 41 6.79 25.09 11.88
CA ALA A 41 6.88 26.30 12.68
C ALA A 41 5.71 27.28 12.47
N ASP A 42 5.04 27.21 11.32
CA ASP A 42 3.93 28.09 10.97
C ASP A 42 2.73 27.34 10.37
N HIS A 43 1.59 28.04 10.32
CA HIS A 43 0.32 27.48 9.88
C HIS A 43 0.31 27.11 8.39
N ALA A 44 1.04 27.85 7.54
CA ALA A 44 1.08 27.59 6.11
C ALA A 44 1.88 26.31 5.81
N ALA A 45 3.05 26.17 6.44
CA ALA A 45 3.88 24.97 6.37
C ALA A 45 3.13 23.74 6.90
N ARG A 46 2.46 23.85 8.05
CA ARG A 46 1.64 22.76 8.61
C ARG A 46 0.52 22.37 7.67
N THR A 47 -0.17 23.33 7.07
CA THR A 47 -1.27 23.07 6.12
C THR A 47 -0.77 22.38 4.85
N ALA A 48 0.38 22.80 4.32
CA ALA A 48 1.00 22.15 3.16
C ALA A 48 1.40 20.70 3.47
N ALA A 49 2.02 20.46 4.63
CA ALA A 49 2.39 19.14 5.10
C ALA A 49 1.17 18.22 5.30
N LEU A 50 0.09 18.74 5.91
CA LEU A 50 -1.16 17.98 6.09
C LEU A 50 -1.83 17.63 4.76
N ARG A 51 -1.79 18.51 3.74
CA ARG A 51 -2.30 18.17 2.40
C ARG A 51 -1.46 17.07 1.74
N SER A 52 -0.14 17.16 1.84
CA SER A 52 0.77 16.12 1.34
C SER A 52 0.48 14.77 2.00
N LEU A 53 0.36 14.77 3.34
CA LEU A 53 -0.02 13.59 4.11
C LEU A 53 -1.37 13.00 3.66
N HIS A 54 -2.38 13.85 3.46
CA HIS A 54 -3.69 13.42 2.99
C HIS A 54 -3.62 12.76 1.60
N CYS A 55 -2.85 13.33 0.66
CA CYS A 55 -2.64 12.74 -0.66
C CYS A 55 -1.99 11.35 -0.57
N GLN A 56 -0.96 11.20 0.25
CA GLN A 56 -0.26 9.92 0.43
C GLN A 56 -1.17 8.85 1.06
N LEU A 57 -1.97 9.21 2.06
CA LEU A 57 -2.94 8.30 2.66
C LEU A 57 -3.99 7.83 1.65
N ARG A 58 -4.44 8.73 0.75
CA ARG A 58 -5.40 8.38 -0.29
C ARG A 58 -4.83 7.41 -1.32
N GLU A 59 -3.58 7.63 -1.72
CA GLU A 59 -2.86 6.72 -2.62
C GLU A 59 -2.65 5.34 -1.98
N MET A 60 -2.23 5.31 -0.72
CA MET A 60 -2.06 4.10 0.08
C MET A 60 -3.37 3.28 0.16
N ALA A 61 -4.49 3.96 0.42
CA ALA A 61 -5.81 3.32 0.43
C ALA A 61 -6.20 2.75 -0.94
N GLY A 62 -5.87 3.46 -2.03
CA GLY A 62 -6.08 2.98 -3.41
C GLY A 62 -5.30 1.70 -3.70
N ILE A 63 -4.03 1.64 -3.29
CA ILE A 63 -3.16 0.47 -3.48
C ILE A 63 -3.69 -0.73 -2.68
N ILE A 64 -4.08 -0.54 -1.41
CA ILE A 64 -4.70 -1.59 -0.59
C ILE A 64 -5.98 -2.11 -1.25
N ASN A 65 -6.87 -1.21 -1.67
CA ASN A 65 -8.13 -1.60 -2.28
C ASN A 65 -7.93 -2.35 -3.60
N ALA A 66 -6.97 -1.93 -4.41
CA ALA A 66 -6.62 -2.63 -5.65
C ALA A 66 -6.05 -4.02 -5.37
N ALA A 67 -5.15 -4.14 -4.39
CA ALA A 67 -4.59 -5.41 -3.98
C ALA A 67 -5.69 -6.35 -3.44
N LEU A 68 -6.44 -5.93 -2.42
CA LEU A 68 -7.51 -6.74 -1.83
C LEU A 68 -8.62 -7.08 -2.84
N GLY A 69 -8.95 -6.15 -3.74
CA GLY A 69 -9.94 -6.36 -4.80
C GLY A 69 -9.50 -7.40 -5.82
N ALA A 70 -8.24 -7.36 -6.28
CA ALA A 70 -7.69 -8.34 -7.20
C ALA A 70 -7.61 -9.76 -6.58
N HIS A 71 -7.40 -9.84 -5.27
CA HIS A 71 -7.39 -11.10 -4.52
C HIS A 71 -8.77 -11.74 -4.38
N PHE A 72 -9.82 -10.94 -4.13
CA PHE A 72 -11.18 -11.46 -3.99
C PHE A 72 -11.82 -11.86 -5.32
N THR A 73 -11.45 -11.19 -6.43
CA THR A 73 -11.96 -11.55 -7.76
C THR A 73 -11.27 -12.79 -8.34
N ALA A 74 -10.00 -13.04 -8.02
CA ALA A 74 -9.27 -14.22 -8.48
C ALA A 74 -9.75 -15.55 -7.85
N GLY A 75 -10.46 -15.49 -6.71
CA GLY A 75 -10.95 -16.66 -5.98
C GLY A 75 -12.43 -17.01 -6.21
N SER A 76 -13.13 -16.35 -7.13
CA SER A 76 -14.54 -16.63 -7.43
C SER A 76 -14.66 -17.61 -8.62
N PRO A 77 -14.86 -18.92 -8.41
CA PRO A 77 -15.38 -19.78 -9.47
C PRO A 77 -16.82 -19.34 -9.77
N GLN A 78 -17.06 -18.93 -11.02
CA GLN A 78 -18.41 -18.95 -11.60
C GLN A 78 -18.81 -20.38 -11.96
#